data_AF-A0A0R2CMA1-F1
#
_entry.id   AF-A0A0R2CMA1-F1
#
_cell.length_a   1.000
_cell.length_b   1.000
_cell.length_c   1.000
_cell.angle_alpha   90.00
_cell.angle_beta   90.00
_cell.angle_gamma   90.00
#
_symmetry.space_group_name_H-M   'P 1'
#
loop_
_entity.id
_entity.type
_entity.pdbx_description
1 polymer ?
#
loop_
_entity_poly.entity_id
_entity_poly.type
_entity_poly.pdbx_seq_one_letter_code
_entity_poly.pdbx_strand_id
1 'polypeptide(L)'
;MSKIIREIKLIVADQPDFGAYIGSEELALDGSNTVSGQGHVIVVSYDPKFSLAMVHHQNGQPFSGKLSKLDINYSYLITDVKFADIQDDLQAANDAHQKTPEE
;
A
#
# COMPACT_ATOMS: atom_id res chain seq x y z
N MET A 1 -17.99 -3.20 -7.30
CA MET A 1 -17.03 -2.41 -6.52
C MET A 1 -17.20 -2.68 -5.02
N SER A 2 -16.23 -3.33 -4.40
CA SER A 2 -16.15 -3.48 -2.93
C SER A 2 -15.20 -2.44 -2.36
N LYS A 3 -15.56 -1.84 -1.22
CA LYS A 3 -14.64 -0.99 -0.45
C LYS A 3 -13.78 -1.89 0.42
N ILE A 4 -12.48 -1.64 0.46
CA ILE A 4 -11.53 -2.43 1.22
C ILE A 4 -10.60 -1.54 2.04
N ILE A 5 -10.25 -2.06 3.22
CA ILE A 5 -9.15 -1.59 4.04
C ILE A 5 -8.28 -2.80 4.28
N ARG A 6 -7.03 -2.76 3.81
CA ARG A 6 -6.08 -3.87 3.94
C ARG A 6 -4.71 -3.35 4.31
N GLU A 7 -3.97 -4.15 5.06
CA GLU A 7 -2.56 -3.91 5.28
C GLU A 7 -1.80 -4.09 3.96
N ILE A 8 -0.78 -3.27 3.76
CA ILE A 8 0.12 -3.32 2.60
C ILE A 8 1.56 -3.34 3.09
N LYS A 9 2.42 -4.17 2.49
CA LYS A 9 3.82 -4.26 2.86
C LYS A 9 4.67 -3.51 1.84
N LEU A 10 5.44 -2.51 2.28
CA LEU A 10 6.24 -1.63 1.43
C LEU A 10 7.67 -1.52 1.95
N ILE A 11 8.55 -0.90 1.17
CA ILE A 11 9.85 -0.43 1.65
C ILE A 11 9.70 1.06 1.89
N VAL A 12 9.86 1.50 3.14
CA VAL A 12 9.70 2.87 3.60
C VAL A 12 11.01 3.31 4.24
N ALA A 13 11.66 4.33 3.68
CA ALA A 13 12.98 4.80 4.14
C ALA A 13 14.00 3.65 4.26
N ASP A 14 14.13 2.87 3.18
CA ASP A 14 15.05 1.73 3.04
C ASP A 14 14.80 0.55 4.00
N GLN A 15 13.66 0.52 4.71
CA GLN A 15 13.28 -0.58 5.60
C GLN A 15 11.92 -1.17 5.17
N PRO A 16 11.76 -2.51 5.19
CA PRO A 16 10.44 -3.13 5.03
C PRO A 16 9.51 -2.68 6.18
N ASP A 17 8.35 -2.16 5.83
CA ASP A 17 7.36 -1.68 6.79
C ASP A 17 5.92 -1.94 6.30
N PHE A 18 4.97 -1.86 7.22
CA PHE A 18 3.55 -2.01 6.94
C PHE A 18 2.84 -0.66 6.86
N GLY A 19 1.93 -0.55 5.92
CA GLY A 19 0.99 0.56 5.79
C GLY A 19 -0.45 0.07 5.68
N ALA A 20 -1.37 0.99 5.42
CA ALA A 20 -2.77 0.68 5.18
C ALA A 20 -3.23 1.19 3.82
N TYR A 21 -3.72 0.31 2.96
CA TYR A 21 -4.49 0.67 1.78
C TYR A 21 -5.96 0.85 2.14
N ILE A 22 -6.55 1.97 1.70
CA ILE A 22 -7.96 2.29 1.84
C ILE A 22 -8.47 2.66 0.44
N GLY A 23 -9.38 1.85 -0.10
CA GLY A 23 -9.86 2.10 -1.46
C GLY A 23 -10.93 1.12 -1.88
N SER A 24 -10.94 0.85 -3.17
CA SER A 24 -11.88 -0.08 -3.78
C SER A 24 -11.17 -1.10 -4.64
N GLU A 25 -11.69 -2.31 -4.66
CA GLU A 25 -11.39 -3.31 -5.67
C GLU A 25 -12.66 -3.57 -6.52
N GLU A 26 -12.46 -3.76 -7.82
CA GLU A 26 -13.50 -4.11 -8.77
C GLU A 26 -13.01 -5.24 -9.65
N LEU A 27 -13.74 -6.36 -9.60
CA LEU A 27 -13.54 -7.48 -10.52
C LEU A 27 -14.16 -7.11 -11.86
N ALA A 28 -13.43 -7.31 -12.95
CA ALA A 28 -13.98 -7.11 -14.27
C ALA A 28 -15.21 -8.01 -14.51
N LEU A 29 -16.29 -7.41 -15.00
CA LEU A 29 -17.57 -8.09 -15.25
C LEU A 29 -17.55 -8.95 -16.52
N ASP A 30 -16.50 -8.87 -17.32
CA ASP A 30 -16.36 -9.52 -18.63
C ASP A 30 -15.64 -10.88 -18.58
N GLY A 31 -15.38 -11.40 -17.38
CA GLY A 31 -14.66 -12.67 -17.20
C GLY A 31 -13.15 -12.57 -17.41
N SER A 32 -12.61 -11.37 -17.60
CA SER A 32 -11.17 -11.13 -17.47
C SER A 32 -10.76 -11.14 -15.99
N ASN A 33 -9.57 -11.65 -15.68
CA ASN A 33 -9.00 -11.59 -14.33
C ASN A 33 -8.45 -10.18 -13.98
N THR A 34 -8.89 -9.14 -14.71
CA THR A 34 -8.42 -7.78 -14.48
C THR A 34 -9.13 -7.21 -13.26
N VAL A 35 -8.37 -6.88 -12.23
CA VAL A 35 -8.89 -6.20 -11.05
C VAL A 35 -8.55 -4.72 -11.17
N SER A 36 -9.58 -3.88 -11.24
CA SER A 36 -9.46 -2.43 -11.26
C SER A 36 -9.77 -1.84 -9.89
N GLY A 37 -9.48 -0.56 -9.71
CA GLY A 37 -9.73 0.12 -8.45
C GLY A 37 -8.75 1.24 -8.19
N GLN A 38 -9.12 2.11 -7.26
CA GLN A 38 -8.29 3.22 -6.83
C GLN A 38 -8.50 3.47 -5.35
N GLY A 39 -7.47 4.00 -4.70
CA GLY A 39 -7.54 4.37 -3.30
C GLY A 39 -6.36 5.20 -2.85
N HIS A 40 -6.07 5.05 -1.57
CA HIS A 40 -5.02 5.74 -0.86
C HIS A 40 -4.21 4.74 -0.05
N VAL A 41 -2.94 5.06 0.18
CA VAL A 41 -2.08 4.33 1.10
C VAL A 41 -1.66 5.27 2.21
N ILE A 42 -1.75 4.81 3.45
CA ILE A 42 -1.21 5.49 4.63
C ILE A 42 0.07 4.76 5.03
N VAL A 43 1.15 5.52 5.23
CA VAL A 43 2.43 5.04 5.73
C VAL A 43 2.90 5.88 6.91
N VAL A 44 3.72 5.29 7.77
CA VAL A 44 4.36 5.98 8.89
C VAL A 44 5.85 6.08 8.61
N SER A 45 6.45 7.24 8.82
CA SER A 45 7.90 7.41 8.74
C SER A 45 8.40 8.46 9.74
N TYR A 46 9.40 8.06 10.52
CA TYR A 46 10.06 8.93 11.50
C TYR A 46 11.12 9.84 10.86
N ASP A 47 11.39 9.71 9.56
CA ASP A 47 12.34 10.58 8.87
C ASP A 47 11.72 11.99 8.67
N PRO A 48 12.34 13.07 9.19
CA PRO A 48 11.84 14.43 9.00
C PRO A 48 11.89 14.92 7.55
N LYS A 49 12.65 14.25 6.67
CA LYS A 49 12.78 14.52 5.24
C LYS A 49 12.02 13.51 4.38
N PHE A 50 11.08 12.78 4.98
CA PHE A 50 10.29 11.77 4.28
C PHE A 50 9.66 12.33 2.99
N SER A 51 9.81 11.57 1.91
CA SER A 51 9.29 11.91 0.59
C SER A 51 8.86 10.65 -0.14
N LEU A 52 8.06 10.81 -1.22
CA LEU A 52 7.55 9.66 -1.99
C LEU A 52 8.68 8.81 -2.59
N ALA A 53 9.81 9.43 -2.92
CA ALA A 53 10.98 8.72 -3.45
C ALA A 53 11.60 7.75 -2.43
N MET A 54 11.20 7.81 -1.16
CA MET A 54 11.62 6.89 -0.10
C MET A 54 10.64 5.74 0.08
N VAL A 55 9.59 5.66 -0.75
CA VAL A 55 8.59 4.60 -0.75
C VAL A 55 8.76 3.76 -2.01
N HIS A 56 8.95 2.45 -1.82
CA HIS A 56 9.07 1.49 -2.89
C HIS A 56 8.16 0.29 -2.64
N HIS A 57 7.76 -0.35 -3.73
CA HIS A 57 7.16 -1.69 -3.70
C HIS A 57 8.16 -2.70 -3.12
N GLN A 58 7.69 -3.88 -2.68
CA GLN A 58 8.60 -4.93 -2.17
C GLN A 58 9.65 -5.40 -3.20
N ASN A 59 9.35 -5.26 -4.49
CA ASN A 59 10.26 -5.59 -5.58
C ASN A 59 11.32 -4.49 -5.85
N GLY A 60 11.33 -3.41 -5.06
CA GLY A 60 12.26 -2.29 -5.19
C GLY A 60 11.86 -1.24 -6.23
N GLN A 61 10.73 -1.39 -6.92
CA GLN A 61 10.25 -0.37 -7.86
C GLN A 61 9.73 0.87 -7.12
N PRO A 62 9.91 2.08 -7.68
CA PRO A 62 9.39 3.31 -7.08
C PRO A 62 7.88 3.26 -6.95
N PHE A 63 7.37 3.72 -5.81
CA PHE A 63 5.93 3.81 -5.59
C PHE A 63 5.34 5.04 -6.29
N SER A 64 4.14 4.92 -6.85
CA SER A 64 3.46 6.01 -7.57
C SER A 64 2.33 6.64 -6.76
N GLY A 65 2.04 7.92 -7.01
CA GLY A 65 0.96 8.65 -6.36
C GLY A 65 1.35 10.08 -5.98
N LYS A 66 0.54 10.70 -5.10
CA LYS A 66 0.84 12.03 -4.53
C LYS A 66 0.94 11.93 -3.02
N LEU A 67 2.07 12.35 -2.47
CA LEU A 67 2.30 12.35 -1.03
C LEU A 67 1.74 13.63 -0.38
N SER A 68 1.08 13.46 0.75
CA SER A 68 0.66 14.54 1.65
C SER A 68 0.91 14.11 3.10
N LYS A 69 1.21 15.08 3.97
CA LYS A 69 1.37 14.82 5.40
C LYS A 69 0.00 14.88 6.08
N LEU A 70 -0.29 13.90 6.92
CA LEU A 70 -1.50 13.91 7.75
C LEU A 70 -1.26 14.73 9.01
N ASP A 71 -2.34 15.25 9.61
CA ASP A 71 -2.30 15.91 10.94
C ASP A 71 -2.24 14.87 12.07
N ILE A 72 -1.34 13.91 11.90
CA ILE A 72 -1.05 12.80 12.81
C ILE A 72 0.47 12.60 12.77
N ASN A 73 1.07 12.35 13.94
CA ASN A 73 2.53 12.20 14.05
C ASN A 73 3.07 11.18 13.04
N TYR A 74 4.10 11.59 12.31
CA TYR A 74 4.87 10.74 11.39
C TYR A 74 4.05 10.04 10.30
N SER A 75 2.81 10.46 10.06
CA SER A 75 1.88 9.77 9.17
C SER A 75 1.72 10.53 7.85
N TYR A 76 1.71 9.78 6.76
CA TYR A 76 1.63 10.32 5.42
C TYR A 76 0.59 9.57 4.59
N LEU A 77 -0.11 10.31 3.75
CA LEU A 77 -1.13 9.81 2.84
C LEU A 77 -0.61 9.92 1.41
N ILE A 78 -0.58 8.78 0.72
CA ILE A 78 -0.31 8.68 -0.71
C ILE A 78 -1.66 8.53 -1.41
N THR A 79 -2.04 9.50 -2.23
CA THR A 79 -3.29 9.48 -3.00
C THR A 79 -3.08 9.02 -4.43
N ASP A 80 -4.18 8.72 -5.12
CA ASP A 80 -4.23 8.30 -6.52
C ASP A 80 -3.60 6.92 -6.79
N VAL A 81 -3.58 6.04 -5.78
CA VAL A 81 -2.99 4.70 -5.89
C VAL A 81 -3.93 3.76 -6.62
N LYS A 82 -3.48 3.16 -7.71
CA LYS A 82 -4.25 2.15 -8.45
C LYS A 82 -4.15 0.80 -7.75
N PHE A 83 -5.28 0.10 -7.66
CA PHE A 83 -5.31 -1.22 -7.03
C PHE A 83 -4.39 -2.22 -7.73
N ALA A 84 -4.35 -2.19 -9.07
CA ALA A 84 -3.50 -3.07 -9.87
C ALA A 84 -2.00 -2.92 -9.56
N ASP A 85 -1.55 -1.72 -9.17
CA ASP A 85 -0.13 -1.44 -8.93
C ASP A 85 0.36 -2.00 -7.58
N ILE A 86 -0.57 -2.39 -6.69
CA ILE A 86 -0.26 -2.77 -5.30
C ILE A 86 -0.69 -4.20 -4.94
N GLN A 87 -1.20 -4.98 -5.89
CA GLN A 87 -1.76 -6.31 -5.60
C GLN A 87 -0.72 -7.23 -4.96
N ASP A 88 0.52 -7.19 -5.47
CA ASP A 88 1.62 -8.00 -4.95
C ASP A 88 2.02 -7.57 -3.53
N ASP A 89 2.01 -6.27 -3.24
CA ASP A 89 2.33 -5.75 -1.91
C ASP A 89 1.25 -6.10 -0.86
N LEU A 90 -0.03 -6.14 -1.29
CA LEU A 90 -1.15 -6.60 -0.46
C LEU A 90 -1.06 -8.10 -0.19
N GLN A 91 -0.70 -8.89 -1.21
CA GLN A 91 -0.51 -10.34 -1.04
C GLN A 91 0.67 -10.63 -0.12
N ALA A 92 1.78 -9.90 -0.26
CA ALA A 92 2.95 -10.04 0.61
C ALA A 92 2.63 -9.74 2.08
N ALA A 93 1.75 -8.77 2.35
CA ALA A 93 1.27 -8.51 3.70
C ALA A 93 0.44 -9.68 4.25
N ASN A 94 -0.51 -10.18 3.47
CA ASN A 94 -1.32 -11.33 3.85
C ASN A 94 -0.49 -12.59 4.13
N ASP A 95 0.52 -12.88 3.31
CA ASP A 95 1.41 -14.03 3.49
C ASP A 95 2.29 -13.93 4.75
N ALA A 96 2.62 -12.70 5.19
CA ALA A 96 3.39 -12.49 6.42
C ALA A 96 2.59 -12.91 7.67
N HIS A 97 1.28 -12.66 7.69
CA HIS A 97 0.38 -13.09 8.77
C HIS A 97 0.15 -14.60 8.79
N GLN A 98 0.12 -15.27 7.64
CA GLN A 98 -0.05 -16.72 7.59
C GLN A 98 1.19 -17.50 8.08
N LYS A 99 2.36 -16.86 8.12
CA LYS A 99 3.63 -17.46 8.56
C LYS A 99 3.91 -17.31 10.06
N THR A 100 3.06 -16.60 10.80
CA THR A 100 3.10 -16.56 12.26
C THR A 100 2.03 -17.51 12.81
N PRO A 101 2.35 -18.79 13.09
CA PRO A 101 1.46 -19.59 13.91
C PRO A 101 1.41 -18.95 15.30
N GLU A 102 0.21 -18.80 15.84
CA GLU A 102 -0.04 -18.44 17.23
C GLU A 102 0.82 -19.35 18.13
N GLU A 103 1.83 -18.77 18.79
CA GLU A 103 2.56 -19.40 19.90
C GLU A 103 1.78 -19.27 21.21
#